data_AF-A0A6Y7T1A0-F1
#
_entry.id   AF-A0A6Y7T1A0-F1
#
_cell.length_a   1.000
_cell.length_b   1.000
_cell.length_c   1.000
_cell.angle_alpha   90.00
_cell.angle_beta   90.00
_cell.angle_gamma   90.00
#
_symmetry.space_group_name_H-M   'P 1'
#
loop_
_entity.id
_entity.type
_entity.pdbx_description
1 polymer ?
#
loop_
_entity_poly.entity_id
_entity_poly.type
_entity_poly.pdbx_seq_one_letter_code
_entity_poly.pdbx_strand_id
1 'polypeptide(L)'
;MEKMVFQSLLDSFGVPLTVFPKQEKGGEFVNGEWVVSQLDETSKIEVNEPFIPSSLMTQMPQTSAYMAARYEKYEMIWFSSQVLPLKSKVIHKGISYSVEDAIPFTDYSDVTQYGCKAVSVSAK
;
A
#
# COMPACT_ATOMS: atom_id res chain seq x y z
N MET A 1 7.38 -3.44 -27.07
CA MET A 1 6.03 -3.59 -26.49
C MET A 1 5.66 -2.24 -25.92
N GLU A 2 4.54 -1.65 -26.32
CA GLU A 2 4.12 -0.34 -25.81
C GLU A 2 3.65 -0.51 -24.36
N LYS A 3 4.19 0.28 -23.44
CA LYS A 3 3.90 0.16 -22.01
C LYS A 3 2.50 0.71 -21.74
N MET A 4 1.61 -0.09 -21.15
CA MET A 4 0.27 0.38 -20.83
C MET A 4 0.34 1.38 -19.69
N VAL A 5 -0.10 2.61 -19.96
CA VAL A 5 -0.28 3.66 -18.94
C VAL A 5 -1.60 3.38 -18.23
N PHE A 6 -1.53 2.88 -16.99
CA PHE A 6 -2.73 2.54 -16.21
C PHE A 6 -3.33 3.75 -15.48
N GLN A 7 -2.69 4.92 -15.57
CA GLN A 7 -3.09 6.15 -14.88
C GLN A 7 -4.56 6.51 -15.08
N SER A 8 -5.11 6.38 -16.29
CA SER A 8 -6.52 6.71 -16.56
C SER A 8 -7.51 5.82 -15.79
N LEU A 9 -7.14 4.58 -15.49
CA LEU A 9 -7.92 3.65 -14.68
C LEU A 9 -7.75 3.96 -13.18
N LEU A 10 -6.56 4.37 -12.77
CA LEU A 10 -6.32 4.87 -11.40
C LEU A 10 -7.18 6.10 -11.12
N ASP A 11 -7.25 7.05 -12.06
CA ASP A 11 -7.99 8.31 -11.90
C ASP A 11 -9.51 8.09 -11.81
N SER A 12 -10.03 7.06 -12.48
CA SER A 12 -11.47 6.77 -12.53
C SER A 12 -11.97 6.03 -11.28
N PHE A 13 -11.12 5.22 -10.65
CA PHE A 13 -11.49 4.38 -9.50
C PHE A 13 -10.71 4.73 -8.23
N GLY A 14 -9.99 5.85 -8.26
CA GLY A 14 -9.18 6.34 -7.17
C GLY A 14 -10.02 6.71 -5.95
N VAL A 15 -9.47 6.43 -4.77
CA VAL A 15 -9.96 7.01 -3.52
C VAL A 15 -8.82 7.78 -2.86
N PRO A 16 -9.12 8.84 -2.08
CA PRO A 16 -8.07 9.57 -1.38
C PRO A 16 -7.42 8.69 -0.32
N LEU A 17 -6.08 8.68 -0.35
CA LEU A 17 -5.23 7.98 0.60
C LEU A 17 -4.15 8.94 1.11
N THR A 18 -3.82 8.78 2.39
CA THR A 18 -2.60 9.38 2.96
C THR A 18 -1.58 8.28 3.19
N VAL A 19 -0.44 8.39 2.54
CA VAL A 19 0.62 7.38 2.57
C VAL A 19 1.80 7.93 3.36
N PHE A 20 2.36 7.09 4.22
CA PHE A 20 3.61 7.34 4.93
C PHE A 20 4.57 6.22 4.50
N PRO A 21 5.46 6.50 3.53
CA PRO A 21 6.51 5.56 3.16
C PRO A 21 7.31 5.18 4.39
N LYS A 22 7.60 3.88 4.57
CA LYS A 22 8.51 3.48 5.64
C LYS A 22 9.87 4.11 5.38
N GLN A 23 10.34 4.91 6.33
CA GLN A 23 11.70 5.40 6.27
C GLN A 23 12.68 4.28 6.61
N GLU A 24 13.71 4.10 5.78
CA GLU A 24 14.79 3.16 6.06
C GLU A 24 15.81 3.69 7.08
N LYS A 25 15.67 4.95 7.52
CA LYS A 25 16.56 5.54 8.52
C LYS A 25 16.42 4.80 9.85
N GLY A 26 17.38 3.90 10.08
CA GLY A 26 17.73 3.38 11.39
C GLY A 26 17.91 4.54 12.36
N GLY A 27 17.61 4.27 13.63
CA GLY A 27 17.71 5.27 14.68
C GLY A 27 19.07 5.94 14.76
N GLU A 28 19.12 7.07 15.44
CA GLU A 28 20.37 7.74 15.77
C GLU A 28 20.64 7.55 17.26
N PHE A 29 21.91 7.41 17.62
CA PHE A 29 22.30 7.46 19.02
C PHE A 29 22.24 8.92 19.50
N VAL A 30 21.26 9.24 20.34
CA VAL A 30 21.14 10.54 20.99
C VAL A 30 21.41 10.34 22.47
N ASN A 31 22.46 10.98 23.00
CA ASN A 31 22.85 10.90 24.42
C ASN A 31 23.08 9.47 24.95
N GLY A 32 23.58 8.56 24.10
CA GLY A 32 23.86 7.17 24.47
C GLY A 32 22.66 6.23 24.39
N GLU A 33 21.48 6.73 23.99
CA GLU A 33 20.29 5.93 23.74
C GLU A 33 20.02 5.84 22.24
N TRP A 34 19.63 4.65 21.77
CA TRP A 34 19.20 4.46 20.38
C TRP A 34 17.78 5.02 20.21
N VAL A 35 17.66 6.15 19.53
CA VAL A 35 16.37 6.78 19.24
C VAL A 35 15.94 6.41 17.84
N VAL A 36 14.88 5.59 17.72
CA VAL A 36 14.25 5.31 16.43
C VAL A 36 13.65 6.60 15.91
N SER A 37 14.09 7.04 14.72
CA SER A 37 13.53 8.17 13.98
C SER A 37 12.01 8.04 13.93
N GLN A 38 11.30 8.96 14.60
CA GLN A 38 9.84 8.99 14.51
C GLN A 38 9.44 9.23 13.06
N LEU A 39 8.33 8.62 12.64
CA LEU A 39 7.70 8.83 11.34
C LEU A 39 7.66 10.33 11.04
N ASP A 40 8.51 10.77 10.14
CA ASP A 40 8.61 12.18 9.79
C ASP A 40 7.33 12.55 9.03
N GLU A 41 6.44 13.36 9.63
CA GLU A 41 5.21 13.82 9.00
C GLU A 41 5.48 14.55 7.67
N THR A 42 6.72 15.03 7.47
CA THR A 42 7.19 15.62 6.21
C THR A 42 7.29 14.63 5.04
N SER A 43 7.26 13.32 5.30
CA SER A 43 7.28 12.27 4.26
C SER A 43 5.88 11.80 3.82
N LYS A 44 4.83 12.47 4.28
CA LYS A 44 3.45 12.14 3.87
C LYS A 44 3.27 12.38 2.36
N ILE A 45 2.58 11.47 1.71
CA ILE A 45 2.19 11.56 0.30
C ILE A 45 0.67 11.42 0.23
N GLU A 46 0.02 12.37 -0.42
CA GLU A 46 -1.41 12.26 -0.73
C GLU A 46 -1.54 11.72 -2.15
N VAL A 47 -2.29 10.63 -2.29
CA VAL A 47 -2.55 9.99 -3.58
C VAL A 47 -4.05 9.73 -3.74
N ASN A 48 -4.50 9.67 -4.99
CA ASN A 48 -5.87 9.28 -5.33
C ASN A 48 -5.80 8.04 -6.21
N GLU A 49 -5.84 6.86 -5.60
CA GLU A 49 -5.51 5.60 -6.26
C GLU A 49 -6.47 4.47 -5.83
N PRO A 50 -6.66 3.41 -6.64
CA PRO A 50 -7.60 2.34 -6.35
C PRO A 50 -7.17 1.53 -5.13
N PHE A 51 -7.98 1.61 -4.08
CA PHE A 51 -7.79 0.92 -2.81
C PHE A 51 -9.01 0.04 -2.52
N ILE A 52 -8.92 -1.22 -2.94
CA ILE A 52 -10.08 -2.11 -3.12
C ILE A 52 -10.11 -3.14 -2.00
N PRO A 53 -11.25 -3.32 -1.30
CA PRO A 53 -11.42 -4.44 -0.38
C PRO A 53 -11.13 -5.78 -1.06
N SER A 54 -10.31 -6.63 -0.43
CA SER A 54 -9.94 -7.93 -0.99
C SER A 54 -11.15 -8.82 -1.28
N SER A 55 -12.20 -8.70 -0.46
CA SER A 55 -13.48 -9.39 -0.64
C SER A 55 -14.16 -9.09 -1.97
N LEU A 56 -13.95 -7.91 -2.56
CA LEU A 56 -14.47 -7.58 -3.89
C LEU A 56 -13.60 -8.20 -4.99
N MET A 57 -12.28 -8.29 -4.78
CA MET A 57 -11.34 -8.91 -5.72
C MET A 57 -11.55 -10.44 -5.84
N THR A 58 -11.89 -11.11 -4.74
CA THR A 58 -12.17 -12.55 -4.73
C THR A 58 -13.47 -12.93 -5.45
N GLN A 59 -14.42 -11.99 -5.56
CA GLN A 59 -15.71 -12.20 -6.22
C GLN A 59 -15.68 -11.97 -7.74
N MET A 60 -14.56 -11.51 -8.31
CA MET A 60 -14.49 -11.25 -9.74
C MET A 60 -14.56 -12.55 -10.57
N PRO A 61 -15.33 -12.59 -11.67
CA PRO A 61 -15.59 -13.82 -12.44
C PRO A 61 -14.35 -14.53 -13.01
N GLN A 62 -13.21 -13.86 -13.08
CA GLN A 62 -11.95 -14.37 -13.64
C GLN A 62 -10.86 -14.59 -12.58
N THR A 63 -11.20 -14.46 -11.29
CA THR A 63 -10.23 -14.71 -10.22
C THR A 63 -10.08 -16.21 -9.99
N SER A 64 -8.89 -16.74 -10.26
CA SER A 64 -8.59 -18.14 -9.96
C SER A 64 -8.56 -18.40 -8.45
N ALA A 65 -8.80 -19.65 -8.03
CA ALA A 65 -8.76 -20.02 -6.60
C ALA A 65 -7.42 -19.67 -5.93
N TYR A 66 -6.30 -19.77 -6.66
CA TYR A 66 -4.98 -19.39 -6.17
C TYR A 66 -4.87 -17.86 -5.95
N MET A 67 -5.37 -17.07 -6.88
CA MET A 67 -5.40 -15.60 -6.75
C MET A 67 -6.33 -15.17 -5.60
N ALA A 68 -7.49 -15.81 -5.47
CA ALA A 68 -8.41 -15.56 -4.36
C ALA A 68 -7.75 -15.83 -3.02
N ALA A 69 -7.12 -17.00 -2.84
CA ALA A 69 -6.40 -17.36 -1.62
C ALA A 69 -5.23 -16.41 -1.30
N ARG A 70 -4.65 -15.76 -2.31
CA ARG A 70 -3.67 -14.69 -2.08
C ARG A 70 -4.35 -13.43 -1.56
N TYR A 71 -5.44 -12.99 -2.18
CA TYR A 71 -6.16 -11.78 -1.77
C TYR A 71 -6.72 -11.87 -0.36
N GLU A 72 -7.22 -13.04 0.05
CA GLU A 72 -7.76 -13.29 1.39
C GLU A 72 -6.74 -13.07 2.52
N LYS A 73 -5.44 -13.01 2.21
CA LYS A 73 -4.40 -12.69 3.21
C LYS A 73 -4.39 -11.22 3.61
N TYR A 74 -5.11 -10.35 2.90
CA TYR A 74 -5.08 -8.91 3.08
C TYR A 74 -6.51 -8.38 3.20
N GLU A 75 -6.72 -7.28 3.91
CA GLU A 75 -8.03 -6.60 3.91
C GLU A 75 -8.21 -5.74 2.65
N MET A 76 -7.13 -5.15 2.14
CA MET A 76 -7.16 -4.24 0.99
C MET A 76 -6.11 -4.62 -0.05
N ILE A 77 -6.46 -4.49 -1.33
CA ILE A 77 -5.57 -4.57 -2.48
C ILE A 77 -5.45 -3.16 -3.06
N TRP A 78 -4.22 -2.71 -3.24
CA TRP A 78 -3.93 -1.36 -3.71
C TRP A 78 -3.15 -1.41 -5.01
N PHE A 79 -3.60 -0.68 -6.02
CA PHE A 79 -2.83 -0.45 -7.24
C PHE A 79 -2.25 0.96 -7.18
N SER A 80 -0.93 1.07 -7.16
CA SER A 80 -0.24 2.35 -6.99
C SER A 80 0.79 2.59 -8.08
N SER A 81 0.90 3.84 -8.49
CA SER A 81 2.02 4.35 -9.29
C SER A 81 3.29 4.53 -8.46
N GLN A 82 3.16 4.57 -7.14
CA GLN A 82 4.27 4.78 -6.22
C GLN A 82 5.06 3.48 -6.03
N VAL A 83 6.38 3.62 -5.93
CA VAL A 83 7.26 2.53 -5.49
C VAL A 83 7.53 2.71 -4.01
N LEU A 84 6.84 1.91 -3.20
CA LEU A 84 6.87 1.99 -1.75
C LEU A 84 7.57 0.78 -1.11
N PRO A 85 8.37 1.00 -0.06
CA PRO A 85 8.91 -0.10 0.72
C PRO A 85 7.79 -0.82 1.48
N LEU A 86 7.97 -2.12 1.73
CA LEU A 86 7.08 -2.86 2.62
C LEU A 86 7.07 -2.23 4.02
N LYS A 87 5.96 -2.43 4.72
CA LYS A 87 5.62 -1.82 6.02
C LYS A 87 5.41 -0.30 5.97
N SER A 88 5.33 0.29 4.78
CA SER A 88 4.75 1.63 4.62
C SER A 88 3.32 1.64 5.12
N LYS A 89 2.87 2.79 5.64
CA LYS A 89 1.52 2.95 6.17
C LYS A 89 0.63 3.66 5.16
N VAL A 90 -0.59 3.19 5.01
CA VAL A 90 -1.64 3.81 4.20
C VAL A 90 -2.82 4.11 5.11
N ILE A 91 -3.34 5.34 5.09
CA ILE A 91 -4.54 5.73 5.82
C ILE A 91 -5.67 5.90 4.82
N HIS A 92 -6.76 5.17 5.05
CA HIS A 92 -8.00 5.30 4.29
C HIS A 92 -9.18 5.37 5.27
N LYS A 93 -9.99 6.42 5.17
CA LYS A 93 -11.17 6.65 6.03
C LYS A 93 -10.85 6.52 7.54
N GLY A 94 -9.69 7.03 7.96
CA GLY A 94 -9.23 6.99 9.36
C GLY A 94 -8.67 5.64 9.82
N ILE A 95 -8.71 4.61 8.99
CA ILE A 95 -8.14 3.30 9.30
C ILE A 95 -6.71 3.25 8.75
N SER A 96 -5.77 2.81 9.59
CA SER A 96 -4.38 2.60 9.19
C SER A 96 -4.17 1.18 8.67
N TYR A 97 -3.51 1.06 7.53
CA TYR A 97 -3.11 -0.18 6.91
C TYR A 97 -1.59 -0.22 6.74
N SER A 98 -0.99 -1.39 6.92
CA SER A 98 0.42 -1.66 6.62
C SER A 98 0.52 -2.31 5.25
N VAL A 99 1.48 -1.88 4.43
CA VAL A 99 1.85 -2.54 3.17
C VAL A 99 2.63 -3.82 3.51
N GLU A 100 2.15 -4.97 3.07
CA GLU A 100 2.69 -6.27 3.50
C GLU A 100 3.26 -7.10 2.36
N ASP A 101 2.82 -6.85 1.13
CA ASP A 101 3.27 -7.55 -0.07
C ASP A 101 3.23 -6.63 -1.26
N ALA A 102 4.04 -6.92 -2.28
CA ALA A 102 4.17 -6.12 -3.49
C ALA A 102 4.39 -7.02 -4.71
N ILE A 103 3.57 -6.82 -5.75
CA ILE A 103 3.81 -7.37 -7.08
C ILE A 103 4.05 -6.20 -8.03
N PRO A 104 5.31 -5.96 -8.45
CA PRO A 104 5.61 -4.96 -9.45
C PRO A 104 5.15 -5.47 -10.82
N PHE A 105 4.32 -4.71 -11.51
CA PHE A 105 4.00 -4.94 -12.92
C PHE A 105 4.89 -4.09 -13.85
N THR A 106 6.05 -3.65 -13.37
CA THR A 106 6.89 -2.62 -14.00
C THR A 106 7.36 -2.94 -15.42
N ASP A 107 7.41 -4.21 -15.78
CA ASP A 107 7.74 -4.68 -17.13
C ASP A 107 6.59 -4.51 -18.13
N TYR A 108 5.36 -4.36 -17.64
CA TYR A 108 4.12 -4.32 -18.43
C TYR A 108 3.35 -3.00 -18.26
N SER A 109 3.43 -2.38 -17.08
CA SER A 109 2.72 -1.15 -16.72
C SER A 109 3.52 -0.30 -15.72
N ASP A 110 2.97 0.84 -15.36
CA ASP A 110 3.50 1.81 -14.39
C ASP A 110 2.98 1.58 -12.96
N VAL A 111 2.32 0.44 -12.69
CA VAL A 111 1.69 0.17 -11.40
C VAL A 111 2.31 -1.00 -10.65
N THR A 112 2.32 -0.88 -9.32
CA THR A 112 2.60 -1.97 -8.39
C THR A 112 1.30 -2.32 -7.67
N GLN A 113 1.03 -3.61 -7.54
CA GLN A 113 -0.07 -4.10 -6.73
C GLN A 113 0.44 -4.45 -5.33
N TYR A 114 -0.10 -3.78 -4.32
CA TYR A 114 0.19 -4.02 -2.93
C TYR A 114 -0.94 -4.80 -2.23
N GLY A 115 -0.56 -5.67 -1.31
CA GLY A 115 -1.45 -6.25 -0.31
C GLY A 115 -1.32 -5.48 1.00
N CYS A 116 -2.42 -4.99 1.56
CA CYS A 116 -2.42 -4.13 2.73
C CYS A 116 -3.23 -4.75 3.89
N LYS A 117 -2.63 -4.76 5.08
CA LYS A 117 -3.28 -5.26 6.29
C LYS A 117 -3.72 -4.17 7.24
N ALA A 118 -4.92 -4.27 7.80
CA ALA A 118 -5.36 -3.34 8.84
C ALA A 118 -4.46 -3.44 10.07
N VAL A 119 -3.98 -2.29 10.56
CA VAL A 119 -3.19 -2.23 11.80
C VAL A 119 -4.18 -2.15 12.96
N SER A 120 -4.28 -3.21 13.75
CA SER A 120 -5.04 -3.18 15.00
C SER A 120 -4.44 -2.11 15.92
N VAL A 121 -5.25 -1.10 16.26
CA VAL A 121 -4.90 -0.20 17.35
C VAL A 121 -5.00 -1.05 18.63
N SER A 122 -3.88 -1.48 19.19
CA SER A 122 -3.89 -1.90 20.59
C SER A 122 -4.33 -0.68 21.39
N ALA A 123 -5.56 -0.69 21.89
CA ALA A 123 -6.03 0.29 22.85
C ALA A 123 -5.02 0.29 24.01
N LYS A 124 -4.34 1.42 24.20
CA LYS A 124 -3.60 1.70 25.43
C LYS A 124 -4.57 2.19 26.49
#